data_AF-A0A4R3HY32-F1
#
_entry.id   AF-A0A4R3HY32-F1
#
_cell.length_a   1.000
_cell.length_b   1.000
_cell.length_c   1.000
_cell.angle_alpha   90.00
_cell.angle_beta   90.00
_cell.angle_gamma   90.00
#
_symmetry.space_group_name_H-M   'P 1'
#
loop_
_entity.id
_entity.type
_entity.pdbx_description
1 polymer ?
#
loop_
_entity_poly.entity_id
_entity_poly.type
_entity_poly.pdbx_seq_one_letter_code
_entity_poly.pdbx_strand_id
1 'polypeptide(L)'
;MAGVWNYRLSLGFDLFQVQSVSMHPALHEGDLVVVRLNKANSHHSFNKGDIIVFNDPNVKKMKLIKRIAYVPGESVTYSKLITVMDDKTHRPVAYREQQTLEHINGYFVLGDNPKHSTDSRNFGPIDPSQIVGKVFFTIPKENLGWLYSMAAWLKN
;
A
#
# COMPACT_ATOMS: atom_id res chain seq x y z
N MET A 1 45.44 -10.48 12.28
CA MET A 1 44.27 -10.34 11.39
C MET A 1 43.10 -9.86 12.24
N ALA A 2 42.63 -8.63 12.04
CA ALA A 2 41.49 -8.09 12.77
C ALA A 2 40.22 -8.33 11.93
N GLY A 3 39.32 -9.18 12.41
CA GLY A 3 38.00 -9.36 11.81
C GLY A 3 37.07 -8.25 12.30
N VAL A 4 36.46 -7.52 11.37
CA VAL A 4 35.40 -6.56 11.67
C VAL A 4 34.06 -7.26 11.45
N TRP A 5 33.23 -7.31 12.49
CA TRP A 5 31.86 -7.79 12.38
C TRP A 5 30.97 -6.65 11.88
N ASN A 6 30.23 -6.89 10.79
CA ASN A 6 29.25 -5.94 10.28
C ASN A 6 27.90 -6.17 10.99
N TYR A 7 27.62 -5.38 12.02
CA TYR A 7 26.30 -5.35 12.64
C TYR A 7 25.43 -4.33 11.90
N ARG A 8 24.57 -4.81 11.01
CA ARG A 8 23.56 -3.98 10.34
C ARG A 8 22.48 -3.64 11.36
N LEU A 9 22.47 -2.40 11.85
CA LEU A 9 21.41 -1.89 12.72
C LEU A 9 20.12 -1.70 11.90
N SER A 10 19.37 -2.78 11.65
CA SER A 10 18.02 -2.65 11.12
C SER A 10 17.07 -2.44 12.30
N LEU A 11 16.72 -1.19 12.60
CA LEU A 11 15.73 -0.86 13.64
C LEU A 11 14.31 -1.39 13.32
N GLY A 12 14.14 -2.16 12.23
CA GLY A 12 12.84 -2.66 11.78
C GLY A 12 11.99 -1.55 11.16
N PHE A 13 12.62 -0.50 10.64
CA PHE A 13 11.96 0.60 9.96
C PHE A 13 12.62 0.89 8.62
N ASP A 14 11.80 1.21 7.63
CA ASP A 14 12.21 1.74 6.34
C ASP A 14 11.45 3.05 6.05
N LEU A 15 12.03 3.88 5.19
CA LEU A 15 11.45 5.14 4.74
C LEU A 15 10.97 4.98 3.28
N PHE A 16 9.73 5.37 3.02
CA PHE A 16 9.15 5.38 1.67
C PHE A 16 8.60 6.76 1.35
N GLN A 17 8.61 7.13 0.07
CA GLN A 17 7.90 8.30 -0.43
C GLN A 17 6.59 7.89 -1.08
N VAL A 18 5.52 8.62 -0.79
CA VAL A 18 4.20 8.44 -1.42
C VAL A 18 4.25 9.03 -2.83
N GLN A 19 4.03 8.19 -3.83
CA GLN A 19 4.12 8.56 -5.27
C GLN A 19 2.75 8.69 -5.96
N SER A 20 1.64 8.70 -5.21
CA SER A 20 0.30 8.79 -5.81
C SER A 20 -0.73 9.42 -4.87
N VAL A 21 -1.83 9.90 -5.45
CA VAL A 21 -2.98 10.48 -4.74
C VAL A 21 -4.00 9.45 -4.23
N SER A 22 -3.71 8.15 -4.35
CA SER A 22 -4.66 7.07 -4.02
C SER A 22 -5.06 7.00 -2.54
N MET A 23 -4.29 7.66 -1.66
CA MET A 23 -4.50 7.72 -0.21
C MET A 23 -4.94 9.11 0.28
N HIS A 24 -5.30 10.03 -0.62
CA HIS A 24 -5.84 11.34 -0.22
C HIS A 24 -7.20 11.18 0.49
N PRO A 25 -7.47 11.90 1.60
CA PRO A 25 -6.67 12.97 2.20
C PRO A 25 -5.66 12.51 3.26
N ALA A 26 -5.62 11.22 3.61
CA ALA A 26 -4.76 10.74 4.69
C ALA A 26 -3.26 10.84 4.38
N LEU A 27 -2.89 10.65 3.10
CA LEU A 27 -1.53 10.83 2.60
C LEU A 27 -1.55 11.58 1.27
N HIS A 28 -0.60 12.49 1.11
CA HIS A 28 -0.41 13.28 -0.10
C HIS A 28 0.79 12.76 -0.91
N GLU A 29 0.73 12.97 -2.21
CA GLU A 29 1.89 12.73 -3.07
C GLU A 29 3.07 13.61 -2.63
N GLY A 30 4.22 12.97 -2.41
CA GLY A 30 5.45 13.57 -1.91
C GLY A 30 5.69 13.33 -0.42
N ASP A 31 4.67 12.94 0.37
CA ASP A 31 4.84 12.63 1.79
C ASP A 31 5.84 11.49 1.98
N LEU A 32 6.63 11.58 3.05
CA LEU A 32 7.45 10.46 3.49
C LEU A 32 6.70 9.68 4.56
N VAL A 33 6.75 8.36 4.50
CA VAL A 33 6.20 7.47 5.52
C VAL A 33 7.29 6.61 6.10
N VAL A 34 7.36 6.57 7.43
CA VAL A 34 8.21 5.63 8.16
C VAL A 34 7.40 4.38 8.40
N VAL A 35 7.87 3.27 7.86
CA VAL A 35 7.19 1.98 7.85
C VAL A 35 7.90 1.03 8.79
N ARG A 36 7.18 0.53 9.79
CA ARG A 36 7.64 -0.60 10.61
C ARG A 36 7.56 -1.87 9.78
N LEU A 37 8.72 -2.45 9.49
CA LEU A 37 8.87 -3.65 8.69
C LEU A 37 8.24 -4.85 9.39
N ASN A 38 7.49 -5.64 8.61
CA ASN A 38 7.03 -6.95 9.02
C ASN A 38 8.24 -7.89 9.04
N LYS A 39 8.56 -8.48 10.20
CA LYS A 39 9.69 -9.41 10.30
C LYS A 39 9.26 -10.79 9.79
N ALA A 40 10.18 -11.50 9.14
CA ALA A 40 9.96 -12.92 8.88
C ALA A 40 9.70 -13.62 10.22
N ASN A 41 8.58 -14.33 10.32
CA ASN A 41 8.08 -15.01 11.53
C ASN A 41 7.46 -14.12 12.63
N SER A 42 7.19 -12.83 12.39
CA SER A 42 6.32 -12.09 13.33
C SER A 42 4.85 -12.42 13.08
N HIS A 43 4.19 -12.99 14.09
CA HIS A 43 2.73 -13.19 14.13
C HIS A 43 1.95 -11.88 14.32
N HIS A 44 2.49 -10.75 13.86
CA HIS A 44 1.82 -9.47 14.03
C HIS A 44 0.61 -9.42 13.12
N SER A 45 -0.58 -9.51 13.71
CA SER A 45 -1.83 -9.29 13.00
C SER A 45 -1.95 -7.81 12.65
N PHE A 46 -2.25 -7.50 11.39
CA PHE A 46 -2.61 -6.15 11.00
C PHE A 46 -4.09 -5.94 11.26
N ASN A 47 -4.46 -4.73 11.66
CA ASN A 47 -5.83 -4.42 12.04
C ASN A 47 -6.53 -3.62 10.97
N LYS A 48 -7.86 -3.68 10.97
CA LYS A 48 -8.71 -2.78 10.20
C LYS A 48 -8.34 -1.33 10.51
N GLY A 49 -8.21 -0.51 9.47
CA GLY A 49 -7.77 0.87 9.55
C GLY A 49 -6.26 1.08 9.43
N ASP A 50 -5.43 0.04 9.55
CA ASP A 50 -3.99 0.18 9.38
C ASP A 50 -3.63 0.58 7.94
N ILE A 51 -2.70 1.53 7.79
CA ILE A 51 -2.08 1.82 6.50
C ILE A 51 -0.83 0.96 6.37
N ILE A 52 -0.72 0.20 5.28
CA ILE A 52 0.36 -0.73 5.05
C ILE A 52 1.02 -0.49 3.70
N VAL A 53 2.31 -0.82 3.62
CA VAL A 53 3.04 -0.99 2.37
C VAL A 53 3.13 -2.48 2.06
N PHE A 54 2.80 -2.87 0.84
CA PHE A 54 2.83 -4.25 0.39
C PHE A 54 3.28 -4.34 -1.07
N ASN A 55 3.75 -5.52 -1.47
CA ASN A 55 4.13 -5.79 -2.86
C ASN A 55 2.87 -5.98 -3.71
N ASP A 56 2.79 -5.28 -4.83
CA ASP A 56 1.68 -5.39 -5.78
C ASP A 56 1.54 -6.85 -6.26
N PRO A 57 0.35 -7.47 -6.18
CA PRO A 57 0.14 -8.85 -6.63
C PRO A 57 0.30 -9.03 -8.15
N ASN A 58 0.03 -7.97 -8.93
CA ASN A 58 0.00 -8.02 -10.39
C ASN A 58 1.32 -7.51 -11.00
N VAL A 59 2.00 -6.57 -10.33
CA VAL A 59 3.22 -5.93 -10.87
C VAL A 59 4.43 -6.24 -10.01
N LYS A 60 5.33 -7.09 -10.53
CA LYS A 60 6.57 -7.46 -9.82
C LYS A 60 7.41 -6.22 -9.48
N LYS A 61 7.97 -6.20 -8.27
CA LYS A 61 8.82 -5.13 -7.71
C LYS A 61 8.11 -3.78 -7.51
N MET A 62 6.82 -3.68 -7.78
CA MET A 62 6.04 -2.50 -7.43
C MET A 62 5.51 -2.63 -6.00
N LYS A 63 5.54 -1.53 -5.25
CA LYS A 63 4.96 -1.44 -3.90
C LYS A 63 3.76 -0.52 -3.93
N LEU A 64 2.71 -0.91 -3.23
CA LEU A 64 1.52 -0.11 -3.03
C LEU A 64 1.38 0.26 -1.56
N ILE A 65 0.73 1.38 -1.30
CA ILE A 65 0.31 1.84 0.02
C ILE A 65 -1.21 1.94 0.05
N LYS A 66 -1.87 1.24 0.98
CA LYS A 66 -3.33 1.19 1.11
C LYS A 66 -3.74 1.01 2.57
N ARG A 67 -5.01 1.25 2.87
CA ARG A 67 -5.62 1.01 4.18
C ARG A 67 -6.31 -0.34 4.21
N ILE A 68 -6.14 -1.09 5.29
CA ILE A 68 -6.89 -2.33 5.52
C ILE A 68 -8.35 -1.99 5.82
N ALA A 69 -9.25 -2.40 4.94
CA ALA A 69 -10.68 -2.24 5.10
C ALA A 69 -11.33 -3.48 5.72
N TYR A 70 -10.82 -4.67 5.38
CA TYR A 70 -11.26 -5.94 5.97
C TYR A 70 -10.08 -6.86 6.27
N VAL A 71 -10.22 -7.64 7.33
CA VAL A 71 -9.21 -8.60 7.81
C VAL A 71 -9.63 -10.04 7.49
N PRO A 72 -8.69 -11.01 7.55
CA PRO A 72 -9.03 -12.42 7.32
C PRO A 72 -10.20 -12.90 8.19
N GLY A 73 -11.10 -13.67 7.60
CA GLY A 73 -12.32 -14.19 8.20
C GLY A 73 -13.56 -13.33 7.98
N GLU A 74 -13.43 -12.06 7.57
CA GLU A 74 -14.58 -11.21 7.26
C GLU A 74 -15.20 -11.52 5.89
N SER A 75 -16.48 -11.18 5.72
CA SER A 75 -17.15 -11.15 4.42
C SER A 75 -17.19 -9.72 3.89
N VAL A 76 -16.96 -9.55 2.59
CA VAL A 76 -16.93 -8.25 1.92
C VAL A 76 -17.79 -8.24 0.67
N THR A 77 -18.66 -7.24 0.56
CA THR A 77 -19.41 -6.95 -0.66
C THR A 77 -18.89 -5.64 -1.25
N TYR A 78 -18.52 -5.65 -2.53
CA TYR A 78 -17.98 -4.47 -3.22
C TYR A 78 -18.39 -4.42 -4.69
N SER A 79 -18.29 -3.24 -5.28
CA SER A 79 -18.56 -3.03 -6.70
C SER A 79 -17.25 -3.09 -7.50
N LYS A 80 -17.16 -4.06 -8.41
CA LYS A 80 -16.05 -4.23 -9.35
C LYS A 80 -16.43 -3.64 -10.70
N LEU A 81 -15.52 -2.87 -11.30
CA LEU A 81 -15.68 -2.42 -12.68
C LEU A 81 -15.22 -3.55 -13.60
N ILE A 82 -16.09 -3.97 -14.50
CA ILE A 82 -15.82 -5.01 -15.48
C ILE A 82 -16.06 -4.43 -16.86
N THR A 83 -15.16 -4.74 -17.78
CA THR A 83 -15.30 -4.38 -19.20
C THR A 83 -15.63 -5.65 -19.97
N VAL A 84 -16.78 -5.66 -20.64
CA VAL A 84 -17.19 -6.73 -21.57
C VAL A 84 -17.29 -6.19 -22.98
N MET A 85 -17.16 -7.07 -23.95
CA MET A 85 -17.48 -6.74 -25.34
C MET A 85 -19.00 -6.77 -25.51
N ASP A 86 -19.57 -5.71 -26.04
CA ASP A 86 -20.98 -5.67 -26.43
C ASP A 86 -21.17 -6.47 -27.74
N ASP A 87 -22.02 -7.49 -27.69
CA ASP A 87 -22.29 -8.39 -28.83
C ASP A 87 -22.86 -7.66 -30.06
N LYS A 88 -23.60 -6.56 -29.87
CA LYS A 88 -24.20 -5.79 -30.96
C LYS A 88 -23.21 -4.81 -31.55
N THR A 89 -22.53 -4.06 -30.71
CA THR A 89 -21.66 -2.95 -31.16
C THR A 89 -20.21 -3.36 -31.37
N HIS A 90 -19.80 -4.55 -30.90
CA HIS A 90 -18.41 -5.03 -30.85
C HIS A 90 -17.46 -4.02 -30.21
N ARG A 91 -17.96 -3.23 -29.25
CA ARG A 91 -17.18 -2.23 -28.51
C ARG A 91 -17.09 -2.62 -27.04
N PRO A 92 -16.00 -2.27 -26.35
CA PRO A 92 -15.89 -2.47 -24.91
C PRO A 92 -16.87 -1.57 -24.17
N VAL A 93 -17.68 -2.15 -23.30
CA VAL A 93 -18.61 -1.45 -22.41
C VAL A 93 -18.26 -1.80 -20.97
N ALA A 94 -18.14 -0.79 -20.13
CA ALA A 94 -17.82 -0.95 -18.71
C ALA A 94 -19.09 -0.91 -17.86
N TYR A 95 -19.28 -1.89 -16.99
CA TYR A 95 -20.35 -1.91 -15.99
C TYR A 95 -19.81 -2.22 -14.61
N ARG A 96 -20.59 -1.83 -13.60
CA ARG A 96 -20.31 -2.11 -12.20
C ARG A 96 -21.07 -3.36 -11.80
N GLU A 97 -20.34 -4.40 -11.45
CA GLU A 97 -20.90 -5.64 -10.92
C GLU A 97 -20.69 -5.70 -9.41
N GLN A 98 -21.71 -6.16 -8.68
CA GLN A 98 -21.58 -6.42 -7.25
C GLN A 98 -20.95 -7.80 -7.05
N GLN A 99 -19.87 -7.83 -6.27
CA GLN A 99 -19.13 -9.02 -5.92
C GLN A 99 -19.21 -9.21 -4.41
N THR A 100 -19.45 -10.44 -3.96
CA THR A 100 -19.42 -10.81 -2.54
C THR A 100 -18.37 -11.90 -2.35
N LEU A 101 -17.43 -11.66 -1.43
CA LEU A 101 -16.46 -12.63 -0.98
C LEU A 101 -16.78 -12.95 0.47
N GLU A 102 -17.06 -14.22 0.75
CA GLU A 102 -17.28 -14.69 2.12
C GLU A 102 -15.98 -15.23 2.71
N HIS A 103 -15.74 -14.97 4.00
CA HIS A 103 -14.61 -15.51 4.75
C HIS A 103 -13.27 -15.34 4.04
N ILE A 104 -12.87 -14.10 3.75
CA ILE A 104 -11.62 -13.83 3.02
C ILE A 104 -10.42 -14.39 3.80
N ASN A 105 -9.45 -15.00 3.10
CA ASN A 105 -8.23 -15.55 3.74
C ASN A 105 -7.09 -14.52 3.87
N GLY A 106 -7.27 -13.33 3.32
CA GLY A 106 -6.27 -12.27 3.26
C GLY A 106 -6.84 -10.92 3.69
N TYR A 107 -6.04 -9.87 3.54
CA TYR A 107 -6.46 -8.51 3.87
C TYR A 107 -7.10 -7.85 2.65
N PHE A 108 -8.31 -7.33 2.80
CA PHE A 108 -8.93 -6.50 1.76
C PHE A 108 -8.53 -5.05 2.01
N VAL A 109 -7.79 -4.46 1.08
CA VAL A 109 -7.22 -3.12 1.20
C VAL A 109 -7.89 -2.15 0.24
N LEU A 110 -8.09 -0.91 0.69
CA LEU A 110 -8.69 0.17 -0.07
C LEU A 110 -7.81 1.41 -0.03
N GLY A 111 -7.83 2.18 -1.11
CA GLY A 111 -7.31 3.53 -1.08
C GLY A 111 -8.34 4.50 -0.51
N ASP A 112 -7.89 5.46 0.30
CA ASP A 112 -8.75 6.50 0.86
C ASP A 112 -9.31 7.45 -0.21
N ASN A 113 -8.76 7.40 -1.43
CA ASN A 113 -9.30 8.05 -2.63
C ASN A 113 -9.83 7.01 -3.64
N PRO A 114 -11.10 6.56 -3.51
CA PRO A 114 -11.63 5.43 -4.29
C PRO A 114 -11.65 5.64 -5.80
N LYS A 115 -11.66 6.90 -6.27
CA LYS A 115 -11.68 7.26 -7.70
C LYS A 115 -10.31 7.15 -8.36
N HIS A 116 -9.24 7.21 -7.58
CA HIS A 116 -7.86 7.22 -8.06
C HIS A 116 -7.02 6.11 -7.40
N SER A 117 -7.66 5.00 -7.03
CA SER A 117 -7.03 3.90 -6.32
C SER A 117 -7.20 2.58 -7.07
N THR A 118 -6.07 1.99 -7.44
CA THR A 118 -5.96 0.56 -7.75
C THR A 118 -5.74 -0.19 -6.43
N ASP A 119 -6.77 -0.90 -5.98
CA ASP A 119 -6.80 -1.62 -4.71
C ASP A 119 -7.54 -2.96 -4.80
N SER A 120 -7.93 -3.58 -3.68
CA SER A 120 -8.55 -4.91 -3.64
C SER A 120 -9.84 -5.03 -4.45
N ARG A 121 -10.50 -3.91 -4.82
CA ARG A 121 -11.62 -3.95 -5.77
C ARG A 121 -11.19 -4.47 -7.16
N ASN A 122 -9.92 -4.33 -7.51
CA ASN A 122 -9.34 -4.77 -8.78
C ASN A 122 -8.65 -6.14 -8.64
N PHE A 123 -7.80 -6.30 -7.61
CA PHE A 123 -6.93 -7.47 -7.46
C PHE A 123 -7.34 -8.45 -6.33
N GLY A 124 -8.40 -8.17 -5.58
CA GLY A 124 -8.85 -9.02 -4.47
C GLY A 124 -8.07 -8.84 -3.17
N PRO A 125 -8.31 -9.69 -2.15
CA PRO A 125 -7.54 -9.68 -0.91
C PRO A 125 -6.06 -9.99 -1.15
N ILE A 126 -5.16 -9.41 -0.35
CA ILE A 126 -3.72 -9.69 -0.39
C ILE A 126 -3.32 -10.67 0.72
N ASP A 127 -2.34 -11.51 0.42
CA ASP A 127 -1.77 -12.43 1.39
C ASP A 127 -0.90 -11.68 2.43
N PRO A 128 -0.90 -12.10 3.71
CA PRO A 128 -0.05 -11.51 4.73
C PRO A 128 1.44 -11.45 4.36
N SER A 129 1.95 -12.42 3.58
CA SER A 129 3.33 -12.46 3.12
C SER A 129 3.69 -11.34 2.12
N GLN A 130 2.68 -10.74 1.48
CA GLN A 130 2.90 -9.60 0.58
C GLN A 130 3.16 -8.30 1.35
N ILE A 131 2.83 -8.24 2.64
CA ILE A 131 2.93 -7.02 3.45
C ILE A 131 4.39 -6.77 3.85
N VAL A 132 4.93 -5.65 3.36
CA VAL A 132 6.27 -5.16 3.69
C VAL A 132 6.28 -4.60 5.12
N GLY A 133 5.23 -3.86 5.50
CA GLY A 133 5.14 -3.30 6.84
C GLY A 133 3.97 -2.33 7.03
N LYS A 134 3.81 -1.88 8.26
CA LYS A 134 2.79 -0.91 8.67
C LYS A 134 3.38 0.49 8.76
N VAL A 135 2.66 1.48 8.23
CA VAL A 135 3.01 2.89 8.43
C VAL A 135 2.95 3.21 9.92
N PHE A 136 4.08 3.65 10.47
CA PHE A 136 4.23 4.03 11.87
C PHE A 136 3.99 5.52 12.09
N PHE A 137 4.52 6.37 11.21
CA PHE A 137 4.17 7.79 11.13
C PHE A 137 4.46 8.36 9.74
N THR A 138 3.88 9.53 9.46
CA THR A 138 4.01 10.27 8.20
C THR A 138 4.73 11.59 8.46
N ILE A 139 5.60 11.98 7.54
CA ILE A 139 6.27 13.28 7.48
C ILE A 139 5.73 13.99 6.24
N PRO A 140 4.84 14.98 6.40
CA PRO A 140 4.29 15.73 5.28
C PRO A 140 5.39 16.42 4.48
N LYS A 141 5.26 16.47 3.16
CA LYS A 141 6.29 17.05 2.29
C LYS A 141 6.59 18.52 2.60
N GLU A 142 5.59 19.27 3.06
CA GLU A 142 5.72 20.67 3.47
C GLU A 142 6.69 20.85 4.64
N ASN A 143 6.82 19.83 5.50
CA ASN A 143 7.74 19.84 6.63
C ASN A 143 9.17 19.44 6.25
N LEU A 144 9.44 19.12 4.98
CA LEU A 144 10.76 18.73 4.48
C LEU A 144 11.58 19.90 3.91
N GLY A 145 11.07 21.13 3.96
CA GLY A 145 11.76 22.31 3.41
C GLY A 145 13.22 22.45 3.87
N TRP A 146 13.51 22.10 5.13
CA TRP A 146 14.86 22.14 5.70
C TRP A 146 15.84 21.13 5.07
N LEU A 147 15.37 19.95 4.62
CA LEU A 147 16.22 18.95 3.96
C LEU A 147 16.70 19.42 2.59
N TYR A 148 15.84 20.13 1.85
CA TYR A 148 16.21 20.74 0.57
C TYR A 148 17.25 21.85 0.75
N SER A 149 17.12 22.66 1.80
CA SER A 149 18.12 23.69 2.15
C SER A 149 19.48 23.08 2.53
N MET A 150 19.48 21.96 3.25
CA MET A 150 20.71 21.30 3.70
C MET A 150 21.42 20.53 2.56
N ALA A 151 20.67 19.90 1.65
CA ALA A 151 21.23 19.27 0.46
C ALA A 151 21.82 20.28 -0.53
N ALA A 152 21.30 21.52 -0.57
CA ALA A 152 21.89 22.60 -1.33
C ALA A 152 23.22 23.09 -0.71
N TRP A 153 23.31 23.12 0.62
CA TRP A 153 24.54 23.48 1.35
C TRP A 153 25.67 22.48 1.14
N LEU A 154 25.37 21.17 1.10
CA LEU A 154 26.38 20.11 0.87
C LEU A 154 26.90 20.03 -0.57
N LYS A 155 26.33 20.82 -1.50
CA LYS A 155 26.77 20.91 -2.90
C LYS A 155 27.68 22.12 -3.18
N ASN A 156 27.93 22.95 -2.18
CA ASN A 156 28.91 24.05 -2.21
C ASN A 156 30.07 23.75 -1.25
#